data_AF-A0A356PB94-F1
#
_entry.id   AF-A0A356PB94-F1
#
_cell.length_a   1.000
_cell.length_b   1.000
_cell.length_c   1.000
_cell.angle_alpha   90.00
_cell.angle_beta   90.00
_cell.angle_gamma   90.00
#
_symmetry.space_group_name_H-M   'P 1'
#
loop_
_entity.id
_entity.type
_entity.pdbx_description
1 polymer ?
#
loop_
_entity_poly.entity_id
_entity_poly.type
_entity_poly.pdbx_seq_one_letter_code
_entity_poly.pdbx_strand_id
1 'polypeptide(L)'
;MKKIFFLASLLLILVVLLTLKQGNHPKWSDYQKAYFAEQVSKLQVELGRVNDEAKKKQLQQDILSYQNRKPEIINLVLSEGKVERCKTCHIGLEEISSSHPSNTFGCAVCHGGNPLSLDEKTAHAQ
;
A
#
# COMPACT_ATOMS: atom_id res chain seq x y z
N MET A 1 7.82 -47.90 -1.14
CA MET A 1 7.50 -47.01 -0.01
C MET A 1 8.48 -45.83 0.12
N LYS A 2 9.80 -46.05 0.25
CA LYS A 2 10.80 -44.96 0.41
C LYS A 2 10.77 -43.89 -0.72
N LYS A 3 10.64 -44.30 -1.99
CA LYS A 3 10.51 -43.37 -3.14
C LYS A 3 9.24 -42.52 -3.10
N ILE A 4 8.12 -43.10 -2.67
CA ILE A 4 6.84 -42.39 -2.54
C ILE A 4 6.93 -41.34 -1.41
N PHE A 5 7.57 -41.70 -0.30
CA PHE A 5 7.82 -40.76 0.81
C PHE A 5 8.72 -39.59 0.41
N PHE A 6 9.78 -39.85 -0.38
CA PHE A 6 10.63 -38.79 -0.93
C PHE A 6 9.87 -37.85 -1.89
N LEU A 7 9.06 -38.40 -2.80
CA LEU A 7 8.26 -37.60 -3.73
C LEU A 7 7.21 -36.75 -3.00
N ALA A 8 6.54 -37.32 -1.99
CA ALA A 8 5.58 -36.59 -1.17
C ALA A 8 6.24 -35.45 -0.38
N SER A 9 7.45 -35.67 0.15
CA SER A 9 8.22 -34.64 0.85
C SER A 9 8.65 -33.49 -0.08
N LEU A 10 9.13 -33.81 -1.29
CA LEU A 10 9.46 -32.81 -2.30
C LEU A 10 8.24 -31.98 -2.73
N LEU A 11 7.08 -32.64 -2.91
CA LEU A 11 5.84 -31.96 -3.22
C LEU A 11 5.40 -31.02 -2.09
N LEU A 12 5.50 -31.46 -0.83
CA LEU A 12 5.19 -30.64 0.33
C LEU A 12 6.10 -29.40 0.39
N ILE A 13 7.41 -29.57 0.21
CA ILE A 13 8.37 -28.46 0.20
C ILE A 13 8.02 -27.48 -0.93
N LEU A 14 7.70 -27.98 -2.13
CA LEU A 14 7.30 -27.14 -3.26
C LEU A 14 6.05 -26.32 -2.92
N VAL A 15 5.02 -26.94 -2.35
CA VAL A 15 3.79 -26.25 -1.94
C VAL A 15 4.09 -25.18 -0.87
N VAL A 16 4.94 -25.47 0.11
CA VAL A 16 5.37 -24.49 1.12
C VAL A 16 6.12 -23.32 0.47
N LEU A 17 7.04 -23.57 -0.45
CA LEU A 17 7.76 -22.50 -1.15
C LEU A 17 6.83 -21.64 -2.00
N LEU A 18 5.85 -22.25 -2.68
CA LEU A 18 4.87 -21.53 -3.49
C LEU A 18 3.96 -20.64 -2.61
N THR A 19 3.50 -21.15 -1.47
CA THR A 19 2.65 -20.39 -0.54
C THR A 19 3.42 -19.23 0.12
N LEU A 20 4.67 -19.44 0.53
CA LEU A 20 5.54 -18.38 1.04
C LEU A 20 5.80 -17.29 -0.01
N LYS A 21 6.04 -17.68 -1.27
CA LYS A 21 6.22 -16.73 -2.37
C LYS A 21 4.95 -15.90 -2.62
N GLN A 22 3.77 -16.54 -2.56
CA GLN A 22 2.49 -15.84 -2.73
C GLN A 22 2.22 -14.85 -1.59
N GLY A 23 2.55 -15.22 -0.35
CA GLY A 23 2.44 -14.31 0.81
C GLY A 23 3.37 -13.10 0.74
N ASN A 24 4.49 -13.20 0.01
CA ASN A 24 5.49 -12.13 -0.11
C ASN A 24 5.09 -11.02 -1.11
N HIS A 25 4.00 -11.20 -1.86
CA HIS A 25 3.48 -10.22 -2.81
C HIS A 25 1.99 -9.94 -2.52
N PRO A 26 1.67 -9.29 -1.40
CA PRO A 26 0.28 -9.06 -1.07
C PRO A 26 -0.34 -8.06 -2.05
N LYS A 27 -1.57 -8.34 -2.52
CA LYS A 27 -2.28 -7.54 -3.53
C LYS A 27 -2.38 -6.06 -3.17
N TRP A 28 -2.56 -5.73 -1.89
CA TRP A 28 -2.65 -4.33 -1.45
C TRP A 28 -1.39 -3.51 -1.83
N SER A 29 -0.22 -4.16 -1.92
CA SER A 29 1.04 -3.50 -2.25
C SER A 29 1.06 -2.96 -3.67
N ASP A 30 0.25 -3.53 -4.58
CA ASP A 30 0.18 -3.09 -5.97
C ASP A 30 -0.46 -1.71 -6.09
N TYR A 31 -1.46 -1.39 -5.25
CA TYR A 31 -2.06 -0.06 -5.20
C TYR A 31 -1.04 1.02 -4.82
N GLN A 32 -0.17 0.75 -3.84
CA GLN A 32 0.87 1.69 -3.46
C GLN A 32 1.96 1.85 -4.54
N LYS A 33 2.38 0.74 -5.17
CA LYS A 33 3.34 0.81 -6.29
C LYS A 33 2.78 1.64 -7.44
N ALA A 34 1.50 1.46 -7.78
CA ALA A 34 0.83 2.23 -8.81
C ALA A 34 0.81 3.73 -8.44
N TYR A 35 0.45 4.07 -7.21
CA TYR A 35 0.49 5.44 -6.71
C TYR A 35 1.90 6.04 -6.77
N PHE A 36 2.93 5.33 -6.32
CA PHE A 36 4.31 5.83 -6.36
C PHE A 36 4.78 6.08 -7.81
N ALA A 37 4.45 5.18 -8.73
CA ALA A 37 4.77 5.35 -10.15
C ALA A 37 4.07 6.59 -10.74
N GLU A 38 2.81 6.82 -10.37
CA GLU A 38 2.07 8.02 -10.78
C GLU A 38 2.71 9.31 -10.23
N GLN A 39 3.10 9.33 -8.96
CA GLN A 39 3.78 10.50 -8.36
C GLN A 39 5.12 10.78 -9.05
N VAL A 40 5.92 9.75 -9.33
CA VAL A 40 7.17 9.90 -10.09
C VAL A 40 6.90 10.51 -11.47
N SER A 41 5.88 10.02 -12.18
CA SER A 41 5.52 10.56 -13.51
C SER A 41 5.13 12.04 -13.44
N LYS A 42 4.31 12.43 -12.46
CA LYS A 42 3.92 13.83 -12.24
C LYS A 42 5.12 14.73 -11.95
N LEU A 43 6.00 14.29 -11.05
CA LEU A 43 7.20 15.05 -10.67
C LEU A 43 8.20 15.18 -11.82
N GLN A 44 8.37 14.14 -12.64
CA GLN A 44 9.22 14.20 -13.85
C GLN A 44 8.70 15.23 -14.84
N VAL A 45 7.39 15.31 -15.01
CA VAL A 45 6.74 16.30 -15.87
C VAL A 45 6.91 17.72 -15.32
N GLU A 46 6.81 17.92 -14.00
CA GLU A 46 7.07 19.22 -13.37
C GLU A 46 8.55 19.62 -13.51
N LEU A 47 9.48 18.68 -13.31
CA LEU A 47 10.92 18.89 -13.43
C LEU A 47 11.32 19.41 -14.82
N GLY A 48 10.67 18.92 -15.88
CA GLY A 48 10.90 19.39 -17.26
C GLY A 48 10.34 20.79 -17.56
N ARG A 49 9.53 21.38 -16.67
CA ARG A 49 8.89 22.69 -16.86
C ARG A 49 9.49 23.80 -16.01
N VAL A 50 10.10 23.45 -14.89
CA VAL A 50 10.65 24.42 -13.94
C VAL A 50 12.08 24.80 -14.33
N ASN A 51 12.39 26.10 -14.32
CA ASN A 51 13.73 26.63 -14.58
C ASN A 51 14.53 26.95 -13.30
N ASP A 52 13.85 27.04 -12.16
CA ASP A 52 14.49 27.31 -10.87
C ASP A 52 15.32 26.12 -10.39
N GLU A 53 16.62 26.32 -10.21
CA GLU A 53 17.56 25.25 -9.87
C GLU A 53 17.32 24.65 -8.48
N ALA A 54 16.90 25.46 -7.50
CA ALA A 54 16.58 24.97 -6.16
C ALA A 54 15.35 24.03 -6.21
N LYS A 55 14.32 24.42 -6.97
CA LYS A 55 13.12 23.62 -7.18
C LYS A 55 13.40 22.37 -8.01
N LYS A 56 14.27 22.43 -9.02
CA LYS A 56 14.72 21.22 -9.75
C LYS A 56 15.38 20.21 -8.81
N LYS A 57 16.28 20.67 -7.94
CA LYS A 57 16.94 19.82 -6.94
C LYS A 57 15.93 19.19 -5.98
N GLN A 58 14.93 19.96 -5.53
CA GLN A 58 13.85 19.44 -4.69
C GLN A 58 13.05 18.35 -5.41
N LEU A 59 12.61 18.61 -6.65
CA LEU A 59 11.84 17.64 -7.44
C LEU A 59 12.63 16.35 -7.71
N GLN A 60 13.93 16.45 -7.98
CA GLN A 60 14.80 15.28 -8.12
C GLN A 60 14.87 14.46 -6.82
N GLN A 61 14.97 15.12 -5.67
CA GLN A 61 14.95 14.45 -4.37
C GLN A 61 13.61 13.75 -4.11
N ASP A 62 12.49 14.40 -4.46
CA ASP A 62 11.15 13.83 -4.30
C ASP A 62 10.95 12.61 -5.21
N ILE A 63 11.42 12.67 -6.46
CA ILE A 63 11.42 11.53 -7.39
C ILE A 63 12.19 10.35 -6.79
N LEU A 64 13.42 10.59 -6.29
CA LEU A 64 14.24 9.56 -5.67
C LEU A 64 13.56 8.98 -4.41
N SER A 65 12.86 9.80 -3.64
CA SER A 65 12.08 9.36 -2.49
C SER A 65 11.01 8.36 -2.90
N TYR A 66 10.18 8.67 -3.90
CA TYR A 66 9.14 7.76 -4.37
C TYR A 66 9.68 6.50 -5.07
N GLN A 67 10.76 6.61 -5.85
CA GLN A 67 11.38 5.46 -6.53
C GLN A 67 11.93 4.42 -5.54
N ASN A 68 12.47 4.88 -4.40
CA ASN A 68 13.04 4.00 -3.38
C ASN A 68 12.01 3.57 -2.32
N ARG A 69 10.81 4.16 -2.32
CA ARG A 69 9.78 3.86 -1.34
C ARG A 69 9.23 2.45 -1.53
N LYS A 70 9.25 1.67 -0.45
CA LYS A 70 8.66 0.32 -0.42
C LYS A 70 7.21 0.41 0.05
N PRO A 71 6.30 -0.42 -0.49
CA PRO A 71 4.95 -0.51 0.04
C PRO A 71 4.94 -0.94 1.52
N GLU A 72 4.08 -0.30 2.29
CA GLU A 72 3.95 -0.49 3.74
C GLU A 72 2.49 -0.47 4.18
N ILE A 73 2.17 -1.17 5.26
CA ILE A 73 0.83 -1.09 5.85
C ILE A 73 0.70 0.26 6.56
N ILE A 74 -0.32 1.02 6.19
CA ILE A 74 -0.58 2.34 6.78
C ILE A 74 -1.69 2.16 7.82
N ASN A 75 -1.32 2.26 9.10
CA ASN A 75 -2.26 2.28 10.21
C ASN A 75 -2.69 3.74 10.48
N LEU A 76 -3.95 4.04 10.25
CA LEU A 76 -4.60 5.26 10.69
C LEU A 76 -5.09 5.03 12.13
N VAL A 77 -4.44 5.69 13.09
CA VAL A 77 -4.84 5.63 14.50
C VAL A 77 -5.83 6.76 14.77
N LEU A 78 -7.05 6.40 15.16
CA LEU A 78 -8.12 7.34 15.50
C LEU A 78 -7.93 7.93 16.90
N SER A 79 -8.63 9.04 17.17
CA SER A 79 -8.56 9.74 18.45
C SER A 79 -8.87 8.87 19.67
N GLU A 80 -9.75 7.87 19.53
CA GLU A 80 -10.08 6.91 20.58
C GLU A 80 -9.13 5.69 20.66
N GLY A 81 -8.07 5.67 19.86
CA GLY A 81 -7.08 4.59 19.79
C GLY A 81 -7.46 3.41 18.89
N LYS A 82 -8.60 3.46 18.20
CA LYS A 82 -8.94 2.49 17.16
C LYS A 82 -8.01 2.63 15.95
N VAL A 83 -7.78 1.53 15.25
CA VAL A 83 -6.93 1.49 14.07
C VAL A 83 -7.76 1.16 12.84
N GLU A 84 -7.48 1.86 11.75
CA GLU A 84 -7.95 1.51 10.42
C GLU A 84 -6.79 1.38 9.45
N ARG A 85 -6.98 0.61 8.37
CA ARG A 85 -5.97 0.33 7.35
C ARG A 85 -6.41 0.71 5.95
N CYS A 86 -7.51 1.43 5.81
CA CYS A 86 -8.06 1.85 4.51
C CYS A 86 -7.01 2.58 3.65
N LYS A 87 -6.18 3.43 4.27
CA LYS A 87 -5.09 4.16 3.59
C LYS A 87 -3.96 3.28 3.08
N THR A 88 -3.90 1.99 3.45
CA THR A 88 -2.93 1.05 2.89
C THR A 88 -3.14 0.87 1.40
N CYS A 89 -4.40 0.75 0.94
CA CYS A 89 -4.74 0.71 -0.49
C CYS A 89 -5.09 2.12 -1.01
N HIS A 90 -5.84 2.89 -0.23
CA HIS A 90 -6.31 4.23 -0.58
C HIS A 90 -5.32 5.32 -0.16
N ILE A 91 -4.07 5.18 -0.58
CA ILE A 91 -3.04 6.18 -0.35
C ILE A 91 -3.28 7.41 -1.23
N GLY A 92 -2.90 8.59 -0.73
CA GLY A 92 -3.03 9.84 -1.47
C GLY A 92 -4.44 10.44 -1.50
N LEU A 93 -5.40 9.83 -0.79
CA LEU A 93 -6.66 10.50 -0.51
C LEU A 93 -6.41 11.74 0.34
N GLU A 94 -6.76 12.89 -0.22
CA GLU A 94 -6.77 14.16 0.49
C GLU A 94 -7.88 14.16 1.55
N GLU A 95 -7.66 14.94 2.60
CA GLU A 95 -8.71 15.18 3.59
C GLU A 95 -9.86 15.95 2.93
N ILE A 96 -11.09 15.46 3.10
CA ILE A 96 -12.28 16.04 2.44
C ILE A 96 -12.45 17.51 2.82
N SER A 97 -12.23 17.85 4.09
CA SER A 97 -12.28 19.21 4.64
C SER A 97 -11.72 19.22 6.05
N SER A 98 -11.29 20.39 6.55
CA SER A 98 -10.89 20.58 7.95
C SER A 98 -11.98 20.24 8.98
N SER A 99 -13.25 20.20 8.56
CA SER A 99 -14.37 19.76 9.39
C SER A 99 -14.49 18.22 9.48
N HIS A 100 -13.74 17.48 8.68
CA HIS A 100 -13.77 16.02 8.59
C HIS A 100 -12.36 15.41 8.64
N PRO A 101 -11.61 15.64 9.74
CA PRO A 101 -10.28 15.06 9.88
C PRO A 101 -10.36 13.53 9.93
N SER A 102 -9.71 12.89 8.95
CA SER A 102 -9.74 11.43 8.79
C SER A 102 -9.24 10.67 10.02
N ASN A 103 -8.30 11.26 10.77
CA ASN A 103 -7.76 10.69 12.01
C ASN A 103 -8.69 10.85 13.24
N THR A 104 -9.84 11.50 13.10
CA THR A 104 -10.82 11.62 14.19
C THR A 104 -11.99 10.68 13.97
N PHE A 105 -12.57 10.64 12.77
CA PHE A 105 -13.76 9.83 12.49
C PHE A 105 -13.44 8.43 11.95
N GLY A 106 -12.30 8.28 11.27
CA GLY A 106 -12.04 7.09 10.46
C GLY A 106 -12.89 7.06 9.18
N CYS A 107 -12.54 6.16 8.28
CA CYS A 107 -13.21 5.93 7.00
C CYS A 107 -14.45 5.04 7.19
N ALA A 108 -14.36 3.98 8.01
CA ALA A 108 -15.39 2.95 8.06
C ALA A 108 -16.68 3.41 8.77
N VAL A 109 -16.63 4.43 9.62
CA VAL A 109 -17.83 4.95 10.29
C VAL A 109 -18.85 5.52 9.30
N CYS A 110 -18.39 6.07 8.17
CA CYS A 110 -19.24 6.62 7.12
C CYS A 110 -19.34 5.71 5.89
N HIS A 111 -18.26 5.02 5.52
CA HIS A 111 -18.20 4.21 4.30
C HIS A 111 -18.45 2.71 4.53
N GLY A 112 -18.52 2.26 5.79
CA GLY A 112 -18.71 0.86 6.14
C GLY A 112 -17.48 -0.02 5.87
N GLY A 113 -17.71 -1.33 5.78
CA GLY A 113 -16.68 -2.33 5.53
C GLY A 113 -15.88 -2.74 6.77
N ASN A 114 -14.86 -3.57 6.55
CA ASN A 114 -13.95 -4.02 7.61
C ASN A 114 -12.66 -3.16 7.63
N PRO A 115 -12.51 -2.22 8.59
CA PRO A 115 -11.40 -1.27 8.62
C PRO A 115 -10.03 -1.89 8.84
N LEU A 116 -9.95 -3.15 9.28
CA LEU A 116 -8.69 -3.82 9.61
C LEU A 116 -8.20 -4.76 8.50
N SER A 117 -9.07 -5.09 7.54
CA SER A 117 -8.75 -6.04 6.47
C SER A 117 -7.83 -5.43 5.42
N LEU A 118 -6.85 -6.21 4.98
CA LEU A 118 -6.01 -5.93 3.81
C LEU A 118 -6.37 -6.81 2.60
N ASP A 119 -7.33 -7.71 2.78
CA ASP A 119 -7.99 -8.40 1.67
C ASP A 119 -9.14 -7.53 1.16
N GLU A 120 -9.12 -7.22 -0.13
CA GLU A 120 -10.06 -6.31 -0.79
C GLU A 120 -11.53 -6.74 -0.62
N LYS A 121 -11.80 -8.04 -0.78
CA LYS A 121 -13.18 -8.55 -0.67
C LYS A 121 -13.69 -8.43 0.75
N THR A 122 -12.86 -8.78 1.72
CA THR A 122 -13.22 -8.72 3.15
C THR A 122 -13.30 -7.26 3.62
N ALA A 123 -12.44 -6.37 3.12
CA ALA A 123 -12.47 -4.95 3.45
C ALA A 123 -13.78 -4.28 3.00
N HIS A 124 -14.34 -4.70 1.87
CA HIS A 124 -15.57 -4.14 1.31
C HIS A 124 -16.83 -4.99 1.54
N ALA A 125 -16.73 -6.08 2.32
CA ALA A 125 -17.88 -6.88 2.71
C ALA A 125 -18.77 -6.08 3.67
N GLN A 126 -20.08 -6.07 3.41
CA GLN A 126 -21.11 -5.36 4.18
C GLN A 126 -22.13 -6.36 4.73
#